data_AF-A0A8I1TU21-F1
#
_entry.id   AF-A0A8I1TU21-F1
#
_cell.length_a   1.000
_cell.length_b   1.000
_cell.length_c   1.000
_cell.angle_alpha   90.00
_cell.angle_beta   90.00
_cell.angle_gamma   90.00
#
_symmetry.space_group_name_H-M   'P 1'
#
loop_
_entity.id
_entity.type
_entity.pdbx_description
1 polymer ?
#
loop_
_entity_poly.entity_id
_entity_poly.type
_entity_poly.pdbx_seq_one_letter_code
_entity_poly.pdbx_strand_id
1 'polypeptide(L)'
;MTKLVVKAGKDATLEEREKFKELVLRDPQVAPNGLSGRIAQAHLLAFLYKDGELVVTGAVKCNPEHQAHVAENSGISLPQAEYLGEIGIYILRTVTEGRVMATK
;
A
#
# COMPACT_ATOMS: atom_id res chain seq x y z
N MET A 1 -3.06 -22.93 1.07
CA MET A 1 -4.28 -22.13 1.29
C MET A 1 -3.97 -20.65 1.18
N THR A 2 -4.77 -19.92 0.40
CA THR A 2 -4.60 -18.46 0.19
C THR A 2 -5.66 -17.70 0.97
N LYS A 3 -5.27 -16.62 1.66
CA LYS A 3 -6.18 -15.77 2.45
C LYS A 3 -5.85 -14.29 2.22
N LEU A 4 -6.83 -13.52 1.76
CA LEU A 4 -6.74 -12.06 1.70
C LEU A 4 -7.36 -11.45 2.97
N VAL A 5 -6.63 -10.57 3.63
CA VAL A 5 -7.10 -9.76 4.75
C VAL A 5 -7.01 -8.30 4.36
N VAL A 6 -8.11 -7.56 4.56
CA VAL A 6 -8.17 -6.12 4.33
C VAL A 6 -8.64 -5.44 5.61
N LYS A 7 -7.94 -4.39 6.03
CA LYS A 7 -8.27 -3.61 7.23
C LYS A 7 -7.76 -2.18 7.10
N ALA A 8 -8.30 -1.25 7.87
CA ALA A 8 -7.73 0.10 7.92
C ALA A 8 -6.33 0.07 8.56
N GLY A 9 -5.46 0.98 8.16
CA GLY A 9 -4.11 1.08 8.71
C GLY A 9 -4.14 1.21 10.23
N LYS A 10 -5.07 2.01 10.75
CA LYS A 10 -5.31 2.23 12.19
C LYS A 10 -5.73 0.96 12.95
N ASP A 11 -6.35 0.00 12.28
CA ASP A 11 -6.87 -1.24 12.86
C ASP A 11 -5.89 -2.42 12.69
N ALA A 12 -4.82 -2.25 11.90
CA ALA A 12 -3.74 -3.20 11.79
C ALA A 12 -2.90 -3.24 13.07
N THR A 13 -2.50 -4.44 13.49
CA THR A 13 -1.61 -4.60 14.66
C THR A 13 -0.21 -4.08 14.34
N LEU A 14 0.58 -3.81 15.38
CA LEU A 14 1.98 -3.41 15.20
C LEU A 14 2.76 -4.46 14.38
N GLU A 15 2.55 -5.74 14.66
CA GLU A 15 3.20 -6.85 13.95
C GLU A 15 2.82 -6.88 12.46
N GLU A 16 1.53 -6.67 12.14
CA GLU A 16 1.07 -6.62 10.76
C GLU A 16 1.70 -5.43 10.02
N ARG A 17 1.79 -4.26 10.65
CA ARG A 17 2.41 -3.07 10.06
C ARG A 17 3.91 -3.26 9.83
N GLU A 18 4.63 -3.90 10.75
CA GLU A 18 6.06 -4.18 10.54
C GLU A 18 6.26 -5.23 9.44
N LYS A 19 5.48 -6.32 9.40
CA LYS A 19 5.52 -7.29 8.29
C LYS A 19 5.20 -6.63 6.94
N PHE A 20 4.24 -5.71 6.93
CA PHE A 20 3.92 -4.92 5.74
C PHE A 20 5.12 -4.10 5.30
N LYS A 21 5.71 -3.33 6.22
CA LYS A 21 6.86 -2.47 6.00
C LYS A 21 8.07 -3.26 5.52
N GLU A 22 8.37 -4.40 6.15
CA GLU A 22 9.46 -5.29 5.75
C GLU A 22 9.31 -5.74 4.31
N LEU A 23 8.10 -6.13 3.90
CA LEU A 23 7.87 -6.55 2.51
C LEU A 23 8.04 -5.36 1.55
N VAL A 24 7.53 -4.19 1.93
CA VAL A 24 7.61 -2.97 1.12
C VAL A 24 9.04 -2.48 0.94
N LEU A 25 9.86 -2.52 1.99
CA LEU A 25 11.25 -2.06 1.95
C LEU A 25 12.18 -2.97 1.13
N ARG A 26 11.70 -4.14 0.67
CA ARG A 26 12.44 -4.96 -0.29
C ARG A 26 12.42 -4.35 -1.70
N ASP A 27 11.46 -3.48 -2.00
CA ASP A 27 11.49 -2.70 -3.23
C ASP A 27 12.39 -1.48 -3.04
N PRO A 28 13.53 -1.39 -3.76
CA PRO A 28 14.49 -0.30 -3.61
C PRO A 28 13.91 1.07 -3.98
N GLN A 29 12.75 1.13 -4.65
CA GLN A 29 12.08 2.38 -5.00
C GLN A 29 11.35 3.02 -3.82
N VAL A 30 11.19 2.31 -2.70
CA VAL A 30 10.45 2.83 -1.55
C VAL A 30 11.38 3.54 -0.57
N ALA A 31 11.17 4.84 -0.40
CA ALA A 31 11.84 5.61 0.64
C ALA A 31 11.39 5.16 2.04
N PRO A 32 12.33 4.78 2.95
CA PRO A 32 12.00 4.29 4.29
C PRO A 32 11.45 5.40 5.20
N ASN A 33 11.84 6.64 4.95
CA ASN A 33 11.45 7.77 5.77
C ASN A 33 9.93 7.98 5.73
N GLY A 34 9.31 8.09 6.90
CA GLY A 34 7.87 8.27 7.06
C GLY A 34 7.01 7.06 6.62
N LEU A 35 7.60 5.92 6.25
CA LEU A 35 6.85 4.75 5.78
C LEU A 35 5.94 4.17 6.88
N SER A 36 6.43 4.03 8.11
CA SER A 36 5.63 3.55 9.24
C SER A 36 4.39 4.43 9.50
N GLY A 37 4.56 5.76 9.42
CA GLY A 37 3.44 6.69 9.57
C GLY A 37 2.40 6.54 8.45
N ARG A 38 2.88 6.44 7.20
CA ARG A 38 2.01 6.23 6.03
C ARG A 38 1.24 4.91 6.09
N ILE A 39 1.86 3.84 6.60
CA ILE A 39 1.20 2.54 6.79
C ILE A 39 0.12 2.65 7.87
N ALA A 40 0.43 3.26 9.01
CA ALA A 40 -0.52 3.42 10.12
C ALA A 40 -1.73 4.30 9.74
N GLN A 41 -1.52 5.29 8.88
CA GLN A 41 -2.57 6.22 8.41
C GLN A 41 -3.27 5.76 7.13
N ALA A 42 -2.87 4.63 6.54
CA ALA A 42 -3.48 4.13 5.32
C ALA A 42 -4.98 3.91 5.53
N HIS A 43 -5.78 4.30 4.52
CA HIS A 43 -7.22 4.09 4.57
C HIS A 43 -7.53 2.59 4.58
N LEU A 44 -6.82 1.82 3.73
CA LEU A 44 -6.85 0.36 3.73
C LEU A 44 -5.44 -0.20 3.53
N LEU A 45 -5.17 -1.29 4.22
CA LEU A 45 -4.05 -2.20 3.99
C LEU A 45 -4.60 -3.56 3.59
N ALA A 46 -4.04 -4.11 2.52
CA ALA A 46 -4.31 -5.46 2.03
C ALA A 46 -3.11 -6.36 2.31
N PHE A 47 -3.39 -7.56 2.81
CA PHE A 47 -2.42 -8.59 3.16
C PHE A 47 -2.84 -9.91 2.51
N LEU A 48 -2.08 -10.38 1.53
CA LEU A 48 -2.30 -11.71 0.96
C LEU A 48 -1.37 -12.70 1.64
N TYR A 49 -1.96 -13.68 2.32
CA TYR A 49 -1.24 -14.80 2.90
C TYR A 49 -1.36 -16.03 2.00
N LYS A 50 -0.26 -16.75 1.82
CA LYS A 50 -0.21 -18.07 1.19
C LYS A 50 0.48 -19.02 2.16
N ASP A 51 -0.23 -20.08 2.56
CA ASP A 51 0.27 -21.08 3.50
C ASP A 51 0.77 -20.49 4.83
N GLY A 52 0.12 -19.42 5.29
CA GLY A 52 0.46 -18.69 6.52
C GLY A 52 1.51 -17.59 6.34
N GLU A 53 2.21 -17.54 5.21
CA GLU A 53 3.20 -16.50 4.93
C GLU A 53 2.59 -15.28 4.22
N LEU A 54 3.00 -14.07 4.59
CA LEU A 54 2.64 -12.85 3.89
C LEU A 54 3.42 -12.75 2.56
N VAL A 55 2.68 -12.72 1.45
CA VAL A 55 3.25 -12.75 0.10
C VAL A 55 2.89 -11.53 -0.73
N VAL A 56 1.81 -10.81 -0.41
CA VAL A 56 1.49 -9.56 -1.09
C VAL A 56 1.03 -8.53 -0.07
N THR A 57 1.46 -7.30 -0.27
CA THR A 57 0.96 -6.13 0.45
C THR A 57 0.41 -5.10 -0.53
N GLY A 58 -0.67 -4.42 -0.11
CA GLY A 58 -1.31 -3.35 -0.87
C GLY A 58 -1.79 -2.23 0.06
N ALA A 59 -1.77 -0.98 -0.39
CA ALA A 59 -2.33 0.13 0.40
C ALA A 59 -3.18 1.07 -0.45
N VAL A 60 -4.35 1.43 0.08
CA VAL A 60 -5.16 2.58 -0.35
C VAL A 60 -4.84 3.75 0.57
N LYS A 61 -4.31 4.81 -0.02
CA LYS A 61 -3.98 6.07 0.65
C LYS A 61 -5.12 7.04 0.39
N CYS A 62 -5.62 7.69 1.43
CA CYS A 62 -6.52 8.83 1.27
C CYS A 62 -5.69 10.08 1.62
N ASN A 63 -5.12 10.74 0.61
CA ASN A 63 -4.27 11.92 0.79
C ASN A 63 -4.81 13.10 -0.04
N PRO A 64 -5.87 13.77 0.45
CA PRO A 64 -6.51 14.87 -0.28
C PRO A 64 -5.56 16.07 -0.50
N GLU A 65 -4.59 16.29 0.40
CA GLU A 65 -3.59 17.35 0.26
C GLU A 65 -2.64 17.07 -0.91
N HIS A 66 -2.18 15.83 -1.07
CA HIS A 66 -1.35 15.45 -2.21
C HIS A 66 -2.10 15.58 -3.52
N GLN A 67 -3.36 15.11 -3.56
CA GLN A 67 -4.21 15.28 -4.73
C GLN A 67 -4.43 16.75 -5.08
N ALA A 68 -4.67 17.61 -4.09
CA ALA A 68 -4.85 19.04 -4.31
C ALA A 68 -3.59 19.67 -4.91
N HIS A 69 -2.41 19.29 -4.39
CA HIS A 69 -1.14 19.76 -4.92
C HIS A 69 -0.86 19.27 -6.35
N VAL A 70 -1.22 18.01 -6.67
CA VAL A 70 -1.12 17.49 -8.04
C VAL A 70 -2.05 18.27 -8.97
N ALA A 71 -3.32 18.47 -8.59
CA ALA A 71 -4.31 19.22 -9.35
C ALA A 71 -3.83 20.66 -9.65
N GLU A 72 -3.31 21.35 -8.63
CA GLU A 72 -2.73 22.69 -8.77
C GLU A 72 -1.56 22.71 -9.77
N ASN A 73 -0.57 21.84 -9.60
CA ASN A 73 0.62 21.80 -10.46
C ASN A 73 0.32 21.42 -11.91
N SER A 74 -0.73 20.65 -12.14
CA SER A 74 -1.11 20.16 -13.48
C SER A 74 -2.18 21.01 -14.15
N GLY A 75 -2.75 22.00 -13.45
CA GLY A 75 -3.81 22.87 -13.97
C GLY A 75 -5.12 22.14 -14.28
N ILE A 76 -5.31 20.93 -13.73
CA ILE A 76 -6.51 20.11 -13.92
C ILE A 76 -7.31 20.03 -12.62
N SER A 77 -8.64 20.00 -12.73
CA SER A 77 -9.49 19.70 -11.58
C SER A 77 -9.56 18.19 -11.38
N LEU A 78 -9.20 17.71 -10.19
CA LEU A 78 -9.40 16.32 -9.80
C LEU A 78 -10.75 16.17 -9.08
N PRO A 79 -11.59 15.18 -9.43
CA PRO A 79 -12.87 14.95 -8.79
C PRO A 79 -12.67 14.24 -7.44
N GLN A 80 -12.07 14.94 -6.46
CA GLN A 80 -11.73 14.38 -5.15
C GLN A 80 -12.92 13.78 -4.40
N ALA A 81 -14.14 14.28 -4.65
CA ALA A 81 -15.37 13.77 -4.04
C ALA A 81 -15.84 12.42 -4.63
N GLU A 82 -15.35 12.02 -5.80
CA GLU A 82 -15.79 10.81 -6.50
C GLU A 82 -14.96 9.57 -6.13
N TYR A 83 -13.75 9.76 -5.58
CA TYR A 83 -12.82 8.69 -5.30
C TYR A 83 -12.43 8.63 -3.82
N LEU A 84 -12.51 7.43 -3.24
CA LEU A 84 -12.17 7.19 -1.82
C LEU A 84 -10.69 7.47 -1.51
N GLY A 85 -9.81 7.37 -2.50
CA GLY A 85 -8.38 7.60 -2.33
C GLY A 85 -7.57 7.06 -3.50
N GLU A 86 -6.25 7.22 -3.39
CA GLU A 86 -5.27 6.69 -4.32
C GLU A 86 -4.81 5.30 -3.90
N ILE A 87 -4.55 4.49 -4.90
CA ILE A 87 -3.84 3.24 -4.71
C ILE A 87 -2.35 3.55 -4.73
N GLY A 88 -1.66 3.29 -3.62
CA GLY A 88 -0.37 3.94 -3.39
C GLY A 88 0.83 3.02 -3.26
N ILE A 89 0.64 1.73 -2.94
CA ILE A 89 1.72 0.74 -2.79
C ILE A 89 1.15 -0.63 -3.10
N TYR A 90 1.75 -1.36 -4.05
CA TYR A 90 1.59 -2.81 -4.17
C TYR A 90 2.96 -3.45 -4.24
N ILE A 91 3.20 -4.43 -3.38
CA ILE A 91 4.39 -5.27 -3.47
C ILE A 91 3.89 -6.69 -3.59
N LEU A 92 4.03 -7.26 -4.78
CA LEU A 92 3.80 -8.67 -4.99
C LEU A 92 5.12 -9.41 -4.80
N ARG A 93 5.23 -10.18 -3.71
CA ARG A 93 6.24 -11.23 -3.65
C ARG A 93 5.75 -12.36 -4.52
N THR A 94 6.52 -12.67 -5.54
CA THR A 94 6.44 -13.99 -6.14
C THR A 94 6.83 -15.03 -5.12
N VAL A 95 5.86 -15.85 -4.71
CA VAL A 95 6.17 -17.22 -4.33
C VAL A 95 6.11 -18.04 -5.61
N THR A 96 7.15 -17.92 -6.42
CA THR A 96 7.37 -18.79 -7.56
C THR A 96 8.86 -19.05 -7.64
N GLU A 97 9.21 -20.29 -7.94
CA GLU A 97 10.16 -20.52 -9.02
C GLU A 97 9.77 -19.61 -10.22
N GLY A 98 10.28 -18.38 -10.26
CA GLY A 98 10.21 -17.44 -11.40
C GLY A 98 8.89 -16.71 -11.71
N ARG A 99 8.85 -15.38 -11.47
CA ARG A 99 8.31 -14.27 -12.33
C ARG A 99 7.57 -13.17 -11.56
N VAL A 100 8.27 -12.09 -11.24
CA VAL A 100 7.72 -10.89 -10.57
C VAL A 100 6.87 -10.10 -11.54
N MET A 101 5.64 -9.76 -11.14
CA MET A 101 4.77 -8.81 -11.83
C MET A 101 4.50 -7.66 -10.87
N ALA A 102 5.17 -6.54 -11.07
CA ALA A 102 4.79 -5.24 -10.52
C ALA A 102 4.24 -4.42 -11.69
N THR A 103 2.94 -4.11 -11.70
CA THR A 103 2.34 -3.24 -12.72
C THR A 103 2.23 -1.84 -12.15
N LYS A 104 2.89 -0.89 -12.83
CA LYS A 104 2.83 0.55 -12.60
C LYS A 104 1.44 1.12 -12.88
#